data_AF-A0A2D9TDR8-F1
#
_entry.id   AF-A0A2D9TDR8-F1
#
_cell.length_a   1.000
_cell.length_b   1.000
_cell.length_c   1.000
_cell.angle_alpha   90.00
_cell.angle_beta   90.00
_cell.angle_gamma   90.00
#
_symmetry.space_group_name_H-M   'P 1'
#
loop_
_entity.id
_entity.type
_entity.pdbx_description
1 polymer ?
#
loop_
_entity_poly.entity_id
_entity_poly.type
_entity_poly.pdbx_seq_one_letter_code
_entity_poly.pdbx_strand_id
1 'polypeptide(L)'
;MIRRGGAFLALALFALAGLPVEAERPTHDTLGEAEIPVRFRVAHIGGQPVKSAEWLAEQIATANRVFGVTGLSFRNVGVEPLDGDHAVLDDRHDRNQLGRYLERGAVNVFVVGEMRDVDNQLEWRRGVHWRLPWQPDRHFLVLTGIAPPTTLAHELGHFFGNRAHRWVPGNIMSYEHGAAPHFDPDQERRVVSTARTLLRSRQLFTAPTFDAMVAEGRLPSFFYPPHARRPER
;
A
#
# COMPACT_ATOMS: atom_id res chain seq x y z
N MET A 1 -82.55 32.16 2.71
CA MET A 1 -81.63 33.23 3.14
C MET A 1 -80.99 32.79 4.45
N ILE A 2 -79.67 32.55 4.46
CA ILE A 2 -78.72 32.49 5.60
C ILE A 2 -77.49 31.68 5.14
N ARG A 3 -76.33 32.35 5.16
CA ARG A 3 -74.97 31.85 4.94
C ARG A 3 -74.46 31.04 6.14
N ARG A 4 -73.67 29.98 5.92
CA ARG A 4 -72.51 29.50 6.75
C ARG A 4 -71.60 28.70 5.78
N GLY A 5 -70.35 29.07 5.46
CA GLY A 5 -69.16 29.19 6.32
C GLY A 5 -68.75 27.77 6.74
N GLY A 6 -67.67 27.13 6.26
CA GLY A 6 -66.34 27.58 5.88
C GLY A 6 -65.35 27.00 6.89
N ALA A 7 -64.59 25.95 6.55
CA ALA A 7 -63.30 25.56 7.14
C ALA A 7 -62.76 24.29 6.44
N PHE A 8 -61.91 24.46 5.43
CA PHE A 8 -61.00 23.39 4.98
C PHE A 8 -59.77 23.42 5.90
N LEU A 9 -59.57 22.36 6.67
CA LEU A 9 -58.38 22.17 7.49
C LEU A 9 -57.25 21.68 6.56
N ALA A 10 -56.27 22.54 6.28
CA ALA A 10 -55.05 22.14 5.59
C ALA A 10 -54.11 21.43 6.58
N LEU A 11 -53.96 20.12 6.43
CA LEU A 11 -52.95 19.34 7.15
C LEU A 11 -51.59 19.59 6.48
N ALA A 12 -50.75 20.42 7.09
CA ALA A 12 -49.37 20.55 6.67
C ALA A 12 -48.55 19.36 7.19
N LEU A 13 -48.20 18.42 6.31
CA LEU A 13 -47.16 17.43 6.58
C LEU A 13 -45.79 18.14 6.60
N PHE A 14 -45.19 18.28 7.78
CA PHE A 14 -43.77 18.59 7.90
C PHE A 14 -42.97 17.33 7.53
N ALA A 15 -42.44 17.30 6.31
CA ALA A 15 -41.39 16.36 5.95
C ALA A 15 -40.09 16.81 6.65
N LEU A 16 -39.75 16.16 7.77
CA LEU A 16 -38.42 16.24 8.35
C LEU A 16 -37.45 15.54 7.38
N ALA A 17 -36.81 16.33 6.53
CA ALA A 17 -35.63 15.92 5.80
C ALA A 17 -34.52 15.61 6.81
N GLY A 18 -34.33 14.33 7.12
CA GLY A 18 -33.14 13.86 7.82
C GLY A 18 -31.94 14.13 6.93
N LEU A 19 -31.17 15.18 7.24
CA LEU A 19 -29.84 15.33 6.67
C LEU A 19 -29.01 14.11 7.08
N PRO A 20 -28.22 13.51 6.16
CA PRO A 20 -27.27 12.49 6.57
C PRO A 20 -26.30 13.12 7.56
N VAL A 21 -26.29 12.60 8.78
CA VAL A 21 -25.19 12.81 9.71
C VAL A 21 -23.99 12.17 9.03
N GLU A 22 -23.17 12.99 8.38
CA GLU A 22 -21.85 12.61 7.93
C GLU A 22 -21.07 12.30 9.21
N ALA A 23 -21.05 11.02 9.58
CA ALA A 23 -20.35 10.56 10.75
C ALA A 23 -18.90 11.02 10.60
N GLU A 24 -18.49 11.98 11.44
CA GLU A 24 -17.08 12.37 11.58
C GLU A 24 -16.30 11.07 11.73
N ARG A 25 -15.55 10.71 10.68
CA ARG A 25 -14.63 9.59 10.78
C ARG A 25 -13.71 9.94 11.94
N PRO A 26 -13.62 9.08 12.98
CA PRO A 26 -12.77 9.35 14.12
C PRO A 26 -11.40 9.73 13.56
N THR A 27 -10.83 10.86 13.99
CA THR A 27 -9.49 11.28 13.58
C THR A 27 -8.55 10.13 13.85
N HIS A 28 -8.24 9.36 12.81
CA HIS A 28 -7.39 8.20 12.92
C HIS A 28 -6.06 8.73 13.47
N ASP A 29 -5.47 8.00 14.40
CA ASP A 29 -4.10 8.22 14.86
C ASP A 29 -3.18 7.97 13.65
N THR A 30 -3.09 8.95 12.75
CA THR A 30 -2.34 8.88 11.51
C THR A 30 -0.85 8.92 11.84
N LEU A 31 -0.03 8.43 10.92
CA LEU A 31 1.40 8.40 11.14
C LEU A 31 2.04 9.81 11.12
N GLY A 32 1.31 10.84 10.66
CA GLY A 32 1.90 11.99 9.98
C GLY A 32 2.34 11.61 8.56
N GLU A 33 2.68 12.58 7.72
CA GLU A 33 3.15 12.31 6.37
C GLU A 33 4.52 11.61 6.41
N ALA A 34 4.60 10.40 5.86
CA ALA A 34 5.86 9.69 5.69
C ALA A 34 5.96 9.07 4.29
N GLU A 35 7.02 9.42 3.59
CA GLU A 35 7.31 8.87 2.26
C GLU A 35 8.29 7.70 2.33
N ILE A 36 7.83 6.51 1.94
CA ILE A 36 8.59 5.26 2.00
C ILE A 36 9.31 5.03 0.66
N PRO A 37 10.64 4.81 0.67
CA PRO A 37 11.39 4.48 -0.54
C PRO A 37 11.04 3.06 -1.04
N VAL A 38 10.78 2.95 -2.33
CA VAL A 38 10.55 1.70 -3.06
C VAL A 38 11.64 1.53 -4.11
N ARG A 39 12.37 0.42 -4.07
CA ARG A 39 13.38 0.03 -5.06
C ARG A 39 12.81 -1.06 -5.93
N PHE A 40 12.77 -0.84 -7.24
CA PHE A 40 12.36 -1.86 -8.19
C PHE A 40 13.59 -2.59 -8.75
N ARG A 41 13.43 -3.90 -8.94
CA ARG A 41 14.29 -4.73 -9.79
C ARG A 41 13.43 -5.44 -10.82
N VAL A 42 13.68 -5.22 -12.11
CA VAL A 42 12.81 -5.69 -13.19
C VAL A 42 13.54 -6.74 -14.01
N ALA A 43 12.94 -7.91 -14.21
CA ALA A 43 13.51 -8.96 -15.04
C ALA A 43 13.65 -8.49 -16.50
N HIS A 44 14.76 -8.78 -17.15
CA HIS A 44 15.00 -8.43 -18.55
C HIS A 44 15.09 -9.68 -19.42
N ILE A 45 14.27 -9.77 -20.48
CA ILE A 45 14.31 -10.84 -21.48
C ILE A 45 14.79 -10.24 -22.79
N GLY A 46 15.87 -10.78 -23.37
CA GLY A 46 16.45 -10.23 -24.61
C GLY A 46 16.89 -8.77 -24.48
N GLY A 47 17.33 -8.37 -23.27
CA GLY A 47 17.71 -6.99 -22.95
C GLY A 47 16.54 -6.03 -22.70
N GLN A 48 15.29 -6.47 -22.86
CA GLN A 48 14.10 -5.65 -22.64
C GLN A 48 13.46 -5.94 -21.29
N PRO A 49 13.02 -4.93 -20.53
CA PRO A 49 12.34 -5.15 -19.26
C PRO A 49 10.98 -5.80 -19.50
N VAL A 50 10.59 -6.74 -18.64
CA VAL A 50 9.26 -7.39 -18.69
C VAL A 50 8.11 -6.40 -18.49
N LYS A 51 8.38 -5.22 -17.90
CA LYS A 51 7.44 -4.11 -17.73
C LYS A 51 8.09 -2.75 -17.89
N SER A 52 7.32 -1.79 -18.41
CA SER A 52 7.78 -0.43 -18.68
C SER A 52 7.81 0.45 -17.43
N ALA A 53 8.48 1.60 -17.51
CA ALA A 53 8.53 2.58 -16.43
C ALA A 53 7.14 3.17 -16.12
N GLU A 54 6.29 3.36 -17.13
CA GLU A 54 4.91 3.85 -16.98
C GLU A 54 4.08 2.87 -16.16
N TRP A 55 4.24 1.57 -16.41
CA TRP A 55 3.58 0.53 -15.63
C TRP A 55 4.00 0.58 -14.15
N LEU A 56 5.29 0.77 -13.87
CA LEU A 56 5.79 0.93 -12.49
C LEU A 56 5.23 2.20 -11.84
N ALA A 57 5.15 3.30 -12.58
CA ALA A 57 4.59 4.56 -12.11
C ALA A 57 3.10 4.41 -11.75
N GLU A 58 2.34 3.65 -12.54
CA GLU A 58 0.92 3.38 -12.27
C GLU A 58 0.71 2.57 -10.99
N GLN A 59 1.57 1.58 -10.72
CA GLN A 59 1.55 0.82 -9.45
C GLN A 59 1.77 1.74 -8.26
N ILE A 60 2.78 2.62 -8.32
CA ILE A 60 3.09 3.58 -7.25
C ILE A 60 1.94 4.58 -7.07
N ALA A 61 1.42 5.15 -8.17
CA ALA A 61 0.32 6.10 -8.11
C ALA A 61 -0.94 5.46 -7.48
N THR A 62 -1.22 4.21 -7.80
CA THR A 62 -2.36 3.48 -7.23
C THR A 62 -2.14 3.16 -5.75
N ALA A 63 -0.95 2.72 -5.36
CA ALA A 63 -0.59 2.53 -3.95
C ALA A 63 -0.74 3.83 -3.15
N ASN A 64 -0.27 4.97 -3.67
CA ASN A 64 -0.40 6.26 -3.00
C ASN A 64 -1.86 6.70 -2.83
N ARG A 65 -2.74 6.43 -3.80
CA ARG A 65 -4.18 6.71 -3.63
C ARG A 65 -4.80 5.88 -2.50
N VAL A 66 -4.47 4.59 -2.42
CA VAL A 66 -5.03 3.68 -1.41
C VAL A 66 -4.49 4.00 -0.01
N PHE A 67 -3.19 4.27 0.11
CA PHE A 67 -2.53 4.49 1.40
C PHE A 67 -2.63 5.93 1.93
N GLY A 68 -3.05 6.90 1.10
CA GLY A 68 -3.08 8.31 1.49
C GLY A 68 -3.84 8.59 2.79
N VAL A 69 -4.92 7.84 3.08
CA VAL A 69 -5.69 7.95 4.34
C VAL A 69 -4.89 7.60 5.60
N THR A 70 -3.79 6.84 5.45
CA THR A 70 -2.93 6.42 6.57
C THR A 70 -1.78 7.41 6.85
N GLY A 71 -1.56 8.39 5.97
CA GLY A 71 -0.39 9.28 5.98
C GLY A 71 0.87 8.69 5.34
N LEU A 72 0.80 7.49 4.77
CA LEU A 72 1.91 6.88 4.03
C LEU A 72 1.84 7.25 2.54
N SER A 73 2.99 7.56 1.98
CA SER A 73 3.23 7.65 0.54
C SER A 73 4.45 6.82 0.16
N PHE A 74 4.59 6.52 -1.13
CA PHE A 74 5.63 5.69 -1.70
C PHE A 74 6.29 6.41 -2.85
N ARG A 75 7.61 6.32 -2.89
CA ARG A 75 8.43 6.91 -3.96
C ARG A 75 9.36 5.87 -4.55
N ASN A 76 9.30 5.72 -5.87
CA ASN A 76 10.30 4.96 -6.60
C ASN A 76 11.66 5.68 -6.49
N VAL A 77 12.65 5.02 -5.86
CA VAL A 77 14.02 5.55 -5.70
C VAL A 77 15.01 4.95 -6.71
N GLY A 78 14.53 4.12 -7.62
CA GLY A 78 15.27 3.63 -8.77
C GLY A 78 14.81 2.26 -9.24
N VAL A 79 15.21 1.94 -10.47
CA VAL A 79 14.87 0.71 -11.17
C VAL A 79 16.17 0.08 -11.65
N GLU A 80 16.48 -1.10 -11.14
CA GLU A 80 17.67 -1.87 -11.56
C GLU A 80 17.26 -3.07 -12.41
N PRO A 81 18.11 -3.51 -13.35
CA PRO A 81 17.87 -4.76 -14.07
C PRO A 81 17.99 -5.95 -13.12
N LEU A 82 17.15 -6.95 -13.38
CA LEU A 82 17.23 -8.30 -12.84
C LEU A 82 17.45 -9.25 -14.02
N ASP A 83 18.30 -10.25 -13.81
CA ASP A 83 18.61 -11.23 -14.84
C ASP A 83 17.35 -11.95 -15.37
N GLY A 84 17.34 -12.27 -16.66
CA GLY A 84 16.23 -12.94 -17.33
C GLY A 84 15.92 -14.32 -16.77
N ASP A 85 16.87 -14.97 -16.12
CA ASP A 85 16.68 -16.23 -15.40
C ASP A 85 15.65 -16.10 -14.25
N HIS A 86 15.37 -14.88 -13.77
CA HIS A 86 14.33 -14.61 -12.77
C HIS A 86 13.01 -14.16 -13.38
N ALA A 87 12.85 -14.19 -14.71
CA ALA A 87 11.63 -13.74 -15.36
C ALA A 87 10.45 -14.70 -15.12
N VAL A 88 10.72 -15.97 -14.84
CA VAL A 88 9.71 -16.98 -14.50
C VAL A 88 10.10 -17.60 -13.16
N LEU A 89 9.17 -17.61 -12.20
CA LEU A 89 9.36 -18.21 -10.88
C LEU A 89 8.37 -19.37 -10.70
N ASP A 90 8.85 -20.61 -10.77
CA ASP A 90 7.99 -21.80 -10.73
C ASP A 90 7.81 -22.34 -9.30
N ASP A 91 8.78 -22.11 -8.41
CA ASP A 91 8.76 -22.68 -7.08
C ASP A 91 9.28 -21.75 -5.96
N ARG A 92 9.41 -22.31 -4.75
CA ARG A 92 9.92 -21.58 -3.57
C ARG A 92 11.41 -21.26 -3.69
N HIS A 93 12.18 -22.14 -4.34
CA HIS A 93 13.60 -21.92 -4.53
C HIS A 93 13.82 -20.68 -5.38
N ASP A 94 13.13 -20.55 -6.52
CA ASP A 94 13.23 -19.40 -7.42
C ASP A 94 12.94 -18.09 -6.68
N ARG A 95 11.82 -18.04 -5.96
CA ARG A 95 11.47 -16.86 -5.13
C ARG A 95 12.55 -16.54 -4.11
N ASN A 96 13.09 -17.55 -3.42
CA ASN A 96 14.13 -17.34 -2.42
C ASN A 96 15.42 -16.77 -3.01
N GLN A 97 15.76 -17.07 -4.26
CA GLN A 97 16.97 -16.55 -4.91
C GLN A 97 16.93 -15.04 -5.08
N LEU A 98 15.75 -14.43 -5.19
CA LEU A 98 15.57 -12.97 -5.20
C LEU A 98 16.13 -12.30 -3.94
N GLY A 99 16.18 -13.03 -2.82
CA GLY A 99 16.76 -12.58 -1.56
C GLY A 99 18.23 -12.14 -1.66
N ARG A 100 18.95 -12.54 -2.70
CA ARG A 100 20.33 -12.12 -2.98
C ARG A 100 20.45 -10.64 -3.37
N TYR A 101 19.38 -10.04 -3.85
CA TYR A 101 19.36 -8.68 -4.39
C TYR A 101 18.71 -7.65 -3.45
N LEU A 102 18.41 -8.04 -2.21
CA LEU A 102 17.78 -7.12 -1.27
C LEU A 102 18.73 -6.00 -0.88
N GLU A 103 18.24 -4.78 -1.05
CA GLU A 103 18.86 -3.56 -0.57
C GLU A 103 18.29 -3.16 0.78
N ARG A 104 19.15 -2.61 1.64
CA ARG A 104 18.71 -2.01 2.90
C ARG A 104 18.12 -0.63 2.60
N GLY A 105 17.16 -0.22 3.41
CA GLY A 105 16.65 1.14 3.37
C GLY A 105 15.64 1.43 2.27
N ALA A 106 14.98 0.39 1.76
CA ALA A 106 13.85 0.50 0.85
C ALA A 106 12.95 -0.74 0.97
N VAL A 107 11.67 -0.58 0.58
CA VAL A 107 10.84 -1.73 0.22
C VAL A 107 11.36 -2.25 -1.12
N ASN A 108 11.82 -3.50 -1.13
CA ASN A 108 12.33 -4.15 -2.32
C ASN A 108 11.17 -4.78 -3.10
N VAL A 109 11.03 -4.42 -4.37
CA VAL A 109 9.98 -4.94 -5.26
C VAL A 109 10.60 -5.53 -6.50
N PHE A 110 10.41 -6.83 -6.70
CA PHE A 110 10.83 -7.54 -7.91
C PHE A 110 9.68 -7.60 -8.90
N VAL A 111 9.96 -7.31 -10.17
CA VAL A 111 8.98 -7.40 -11.25
C VAL A 111 9.45 -8.47 -12.21
N VAL A 112 8.70 -9.56 -12.27
CA VAL A 112 8.99 -10.74 -13.09
C VAL A 112 7.94 -10.90 -14.18
N GLY A 113 8.22 -11.71 -15.19
CA GLY A 113 7.24 -12.03 -16.23
C GLY A 113 6.09 -12.82 -15.64
N GLU A 114 6.38 -13.96 -15.03
CA GLU A 114 5.39 -14.91 -14.54
C GLU A 114 5.82 -15.55 -13.21
N MET A 115 4.85 -15.96 -12.40
CA MET A 115 5.10 -16.66 -11.14
C MET A 115 3.98 -17.65 -10.85
N ARG A 116 4.32 -18.91 -10.65
CA ARG A 116 3.36 -19.93 -10.20
C ARG A 116 3.06 -19.76 -8.72
N ASP A 117 1.92 -20.26 -8.29
CA ASP A 117 1.68 -20.46 -6.88
C ASP A 117 2.48 -21.66 -6.34
N VAL A 118 3.15 -21.47 -5.20
CA VAL A 118 4.01 -22.49 -4.58
C VAL A 118 3.22 -23.52 -3.79
N ASP A 119 1.96 -23.19 -3.46
CA ASP A 119 1.03 -24.09 -2.78
C ASP A 119 0.12 -24.82 -3.78
N ASN A 120 -0.14 -24.22 -4.95
CA ASN A 120 -0.85 -24.84 -6.06
C ASN A 120 -0.18 -24.52 -7.42
N GLN A 121 0.69 -25.41 -7.90
CA GLN A 121 1.46 -25.15 -9.13
C GLN A 121 0.62 -25.04 -10.41
N LEU A 122 -0.69 -25.34 -10.38
CA LEU A 122 -1.58 -25.12 -11.52
C LEU A 122 -2.04 -23.67 -11.66
N GLU A 123 -1.82 -22.84 -10.64
CA GLU A 123 -2.25 -21.44 -10.60
C GLU A 123 -1.09 -20.46 -10.80
N TRP A 124 -1.42 -19.32 -11.39
CA TRP A 124 -0.51 -18.19 -11.57
C TRP A 124 -0.83 -17.08 -10.58
N ARG A 125 0.21 -16.45 -10.02
CA ARG A 125 0.09 -15.35 -9.06
C ARG A 125 0.31 -14.00 -9.74
N ARG A 126 -0.40 -12.99 -9.26
CA ARG A 126 -0.22 -11.58 -9.67
C ARG A 126 0.85 -10.88 -8.84
N GLY A 127 0.93 -11.20 -7.56
CA GLY A 127 1.95 -10.71 -6.66
C GLY A 127 2.08 -11.60 -5.44
N VAL A 128 3.11 -11.33 -4.63
CA VAL A 128 3.26 -11.92 -3.30
C VAL A 128 4.14 -11.04 -2.40
N HIS A 129 3.77 -10.98 -1.12
CA HIS A 129 4.69 -10.63 -0.03
C HIS A 129 5.46 -11.87 0.41
N TRP A 130 6.76 -11.91 0.13
CA TRP A 130 7.60 -13.06 0.45
C TRP A 130 8.52 -12.78 1.62
N ARG A 131 8.60 -13.72 2.58
CA ARG A 131 9.57 -13.72 3.68
C ARG A 131 10.57 -14.87 3.47
N LEU A 132 11.86 -14.59 3.59
CA LEU A 132 12.86 -15.65 3.51
C LEU A 132 12.72 -16.59 4.72
N PRO A 133 12.63 -17.92 4.52
CA PRO A 133 12.31 -18.84 5.62
C PRO A 133 13.40 -18.90 6.70
N TRP A 134 14.66 -18.65 6.34
CA TRP A 134 15.79 -18.63 7.27
C TRP A 134 16.08 -17.24 7.87
N GLN A 135 15.51 -16.18 7.31
CA GLN A 135 15.71 -14.79 7.74
C GLN A 135 14.38 -14.03 7.56
N PRO A 136 13.37 -14.27 8.42
CA PRO A 136 12.00 -13.78 8.20
C PRO A 136 11.87 -12.25 8.23
N ASP A 137 12.84 -11.55 8.84
CA ASP A 137 12.96 -10.09 8.81
C ASP A 137 13.42 -9.57 7.43
N ARG A 138 13.93 -10.45 6.57
CA ARG A 138 14.24 -10.15 5.18
C ARG A 138 13.08 -10.60 4.31
N HIS A 139 12.39 -9.60 3.79
CA HIS A 139 11.18 -9.78 3.03
C HIS A 139 11.06 -8.73 1.94
N PHE A 140 10.28 -9.05 0.93
CA PHE A 140 10.17 -8.26 -0.29
C PHE A 140 8.86 -8.57 -0.98
N LEU A 141 8.54 -7.77 -1.99
CA LEU A 141 7.37 -7.96 -2.82
C LEU A 141 7.80 -8.48 -4.19
N VAL A 142 6.97 -9.33 -4.78
CA VAL A 142 7.09 -9.71 -6.19
C VAL A 142 5.80 -9.32 -6.89
N LEU A 143 5.90 -8.72 -8.07
CA LEU A 143 4.79 -8.46 -8.99
C LEU A 143 5.06 -9.18 -10.30
N THR A 144 4.02 -9.71 -10.94
CA THR A 144 4.14 -10.38 -12.24
C THR A 144 3.62 -9.52 -13.39
N GLY A 145 3.88 -9.97 -14.62
CA GLY A 145 3.46 -9.27 -15.81
C GLY A 145 1.93 -9.14 -15.97
N ILE A 146 1.15 -9.95 -15.27
CA ILE A 146 -0.32 -9.93 -15.27
C ILE A 146 -0.91 -9.13 -14.10
N ALA A 147 -0.08 -8.46 -13.31
CA ALA A 147 -0.52 -7.71 -12.14
C ALA A 147 -1.30 -6.44 -12.54
N PRO A 148 -2.56 -6.28 -12.08
CA PRO A 148 -3.28 -5.01 -12.21
C PRO A 148 -2.63 -3.90 -11.37
N PRO A 149 -2.98 -2.62 -11.60
CA PRO A 149 -2.44 -1.47 -10.85
C PRO A 149 -2.61 -1.54 -9.33
N THR A 150 -3.56 -2.34 -8.83
CA THR A 150 -3.83 -2.51 -7.40
C THR A 150 -2.93 -3.53 -6.72
N THR A 151 -2.19 -4.36 -7.46
CA THR A 151 -1.42 -5.46 -6.85
C THR A 151 -0.32 -4.94 -5.93
N LEU A 152 0.43 -3.91 -6.31
CA LEU A 152 1.44 -3.35 -5.39
C LEU A 152 0.80 -2.88 -4.07
N ALA A 153 -0.35 -2.24 -4.12
CA ALA A 153 -1.06 -1.77 -2.93
C ALA A 153 -1.50 -2.95 -2.04
N HIS A 154 -1.98 -4.04 -2.63
CA HIS A 154 -2.32 -5.28 -1.92
C HIS A 154 -1.09 -5.88 -1.20
N GLU A 155 0.02 -6.05 -1.93
CA GLU A 155 1.24 -6.63 -1.36
C GLU A 155 1.88 -5.72 -0.29
N LEU A 156 1.79 -4.40 -0.45
CA LEU A 156 2.16 -3.45 0.61
C LEU A 156 1.24 -3.60 1.84
N GLY A 157 -0.04 -3.91 1.66
CA GLY A 157 -0.95 -4.21 2.76
C GLY A 157 -0.45 -5.39 3.60
N HIS A 158 0.00 -6.47 2.95
CA HIS A 158 0.67 -7.60 3.61
C HIS A 158 1.99 -7.20 4.28
N PHE A 159 2.81 -6.40 3.59
CA PHE A 159 4.07 -5.87 4.11
C PHE A 159 3.88 -5.13 5.43
N PHE A 160 2.86 -4.27 5.50
CA PHE A 160 2.49 -3.48 6.67
C PHE A 160 1.50 -4.19 7.62
N GLY A 161 1.50 -5.52 7.62
CA GLY A 161 0.94 -6.30 8.73
C GLY A 161 -0.48 -6.85 8.53
N ASN A 162 -1.14 -6.60 7.41
CA ASN A 162 -2.41 -7.25 7.09
C ASN A 162 -2.17 -8.67 6.56
N ARG A 163 -2.16 -9.68 7.43
CA ARG A 163 -1.79 -11.06 7.05
C ARG A 163 -2.90 -11.85 6.33
N ALA A 164 -4.15 -11.49 6.54
CA ALA A 164 -5.29 -12.24 6.03
C ALA A 164 -6.01 -11.46 4.93
N HIS A 165 -6.49 -12.17 3.92
CA HIS A 165 -7.40 -11.60 2.95
C HIS A 165 -8.77 -11.32 3.57
N ARG A 166 -9.51 -10.43 2.93
CA ARG A 166 -10.92 -10.14 3.21
C ARG A 166 -11.76 -10.62 2.04
N TRP A 167 -13.00 -11.02 2.32
CA TRP A 167 -13.99 -11.36 1.30
C TRP A 167 -15.03 -10.26 1.23
N VAL A 168 -14.55 -9.05 0.94
CA VAL A 168 -15.36 -7.83 0.86
C VAL A 168 -15.02 -7.15 -0.48
N PRO A 169 -15.98 -6.96 -1.39
CA PRO A 169 -15.75 -6.28 -2.65
C PRO A 169 -15.11 -4.90 -2.47
N GLY A 170 -14.04 -4.62 -3.21
CA GLY A 170 -13.34 -3.33 -3.15
C GLY A 170 -12.40 -3.14 -1.97
N ASN A 171 -12.38 -4.06 -1.00
CA ASN A 171 -11.30 -4.06 -0.01
C ASN A 171 -9.99 -4.44 -0.71
N ILE A 172 -8.91 -3.70 -0.46
CA ILE A 172 -7.63 -3.92 -1.13
C ILE A 172 -7.02 -5.28 -0.79
N MET A 173 -7.35 -5.86 0.36
CA MET A 173 -6.95 -7.22 0.76
C MET A 173 -7.93 -8.30 0.27
N SER A 174 -8.86 -7.96 -0.62
CA SER A 174 -9.80 -8.90 -1.26
C SER A 174 -9.37 -9.23 -2.68
N TYR A 175 -9.77 -10.42 -3.14
CA TYR A 175 -9.69 -10.78 -4.56
C TYR A 175 -10.88 -10.26 -5.37
N GLU A 176 -11.93 -9.78 -4.71
CA GLU A 176 -13.12 -9.22 -5.35
C GLU A 176 -12.95 -7.73 -5.61
N HIS A 177 -13.02 -7.37 -6.89
CA HIS A 177 -12.92 -5.98 -7.33
C HIS A 177 -14.17 -5.18 -6.93
N GLY A 178 -13.96 -3.92 -6.55
CA GLY A 178 -15.02 -2.94 -6.29
C GLY A 178 -14.72 -1.61 -6.95
N ALA A 179 -15.63 -0.64 -6.83
CA ALA A 179 -15.52 0.65 -7.50
C ALA A 179 -14.28 1.46 -7.08
N ALA A 180 -13.85 1.35 -5.83
CA ALA A 180 -12.64 1.99 -5.31
C ALA A 180 -11.93 1.10 -4.28
N PRO A 181 -10.61 0.83 -4.46
CA PRO A 181 -9.84 0.04 -3.51
C PRO A 181 -9.63 0.80 -2.19
N HIS A 182 -9.89 0.13 -1.06
CA HIS A 182 -9.74 0.72 0.28
C HIS A 182 -9.30 -0.31 1.33
N PHE A 183 -8.78 0.15 2.45
CA PHE A 183 -8.59 -0.67 3.66
C PHE A 183 -9.80 -0.56 4.59
N ASP A 184 -10.07 -1.60 5.37
CA ASP A 184 -10.96 -1.53 6.52
C ASP A 184 -10.27 -0.74 7.66
N PRO A 185 -11.01 -0.09 8.56
CA PRO A 185 -10.41 0.69 9.66
C PRO A 185 -9.42 -0.09 10.54
N ASP A 186 -9.62 -1.40 10.74
CA ASP A 186 -8.69 -2.23 11.50
C ASP A 186 -7.42 -2.58 10.70
N GLN A 187 -7.52 -2.66 9.38
CA GLN A 187 -6.37 -2.83 8.49
C GLN A 187 -5.51 -1.56 8.44
N GLU A 188 -6.13 -0.38 8.39
CA GLU A 188 -5.44 0.91 8.47
C GLU A 188 -4.65 1.05 9.78
N ARG A 189 -5.26 0.70 10.92
CA ARG A 189 -4.56 0.71 12.22
C ARG A 189 -3.35 -0.21 12.24
N ARG A 190 -3.45 -1.41 11.63
CA ARG A 190 -2.31 -2.32 11.49
C ARG A 190 -1.22 -1.72 10.62
N VAL A 191 -1.60 -1.14 9.48
CA VAL A 191 -0.65 -0.46 8.57
C VAL A 191 0.14 0.61 9.33
N VAL A 192 -0.55 1.53 10.00
CA VAL A 192 0.11 2.60 10.77
C VAL A 192 1.01 2.03 11.87
N SER A 193 0.53 1.06 12.64
CA SER A 193 1.31 0.46 13.73
C SER A 193 2.58 -0.24 13.24
N THR A 194 2.48 -1.03 12.16
CA THR A 194 3.63 -1.71 11.56
C THR A 194 4.59 -0.70 10.93
N ALA A 195 4.09 0.30 10.21
CA ALA A 195 4.93 1.34 9.65
C ALA A 195 5.70 2.10 10.74
N ARG A 196 5.07 2.50 11.85
CA ARG A 196 5.78 3.11 12.99
C ARG A 196 6.92 2.24 13.50
N THR A 197 6.69 0.93 13.61
CA THR A 197 7.69 -0.03 14.06
C THR A 197 8.89 -0.09 13.10
N LEU A 198 8.63 -0.20 11.79
CA LEU A 198 9.67 -0.27 10.75
C LEU A 198 10.47 1.03 10.62
N LEU A 199 9.80 2.17 10.76
CA LEU A 199 10.43 3.48 10.74
C LEU A 199 11.33 3.70 11.97
N ARG A 200 10.85 3.32 13.18
CA ARG A 200 11.64 3.41 14.42
C ARG A 200 12.87 2.49 14.40
N SER A 201 12.74 1.29 13.84
CA SER A 201 13.85 0.34 13.72
C SER A 201 14.82 0.67 12.58
N ARG A 202 14.52 1.70 11.77
CA ARG A 202 15.29 2.11 10.58
C ARG A 202 15.48 0.98 9.57
N GLN A 203 14.57 0.02 9.52
CA GLN A 203 14.63 -1.04 8.51
C GLN A 203 14.35 -0.50 7.10
N LEU A 204 13.57 0.58 7.01
CA LEU A 204 13.19 1.22 5.75
C LEU A 204 14.09 2.37 5.32
N PHE A 205 15.18 2.66 6.05
CA PHE A 205 16.15 3.68 5.63
C PHE A 205 17.60 3.24 5.88
N THR A 206 18.51 3.66 5.01
CA THR A 206 19.93 3.71 5.36
C THR A 206 20.20 4.97 6.19
N ALA A 207 21.34 5.07 6.89
CA ALA A 207 21.70 6.30 7.60
C ALA A 207 21.75 7.52 6.64
N PRO A 208 22.41 7.45 5.45
CA PRO A 208 22.36 8.54 4.47
C PRO A 208 20.94 8.90 4.01
N THR A 209 20.10 7.90 3.75
CA THR A 209 18.70 8.15 3.33
C THR A 209 17.88 8.78 4.44
N PHE A 210 18.09 8.34 5.69
CA PHE A 210 17.43 8.90 6.87
C PHE A 210 17.83 10.37 7.04
N ASP A 211 19.13 10.67 7.00
CA ASP A 211 19.64 12.04 7.15
C ASP A 211 19.13 12.96 6.05
N ALA A 212 19.08 12.50 4.80
CA ALA A 212 18.48 13.24 3.69
C ALA A 212 16.99 13.51 3.92
N MET A 213 16.22 12.50 4.34
CA MET A 213 14.79 12.68 4.64
C MET A 213 14.53 13.58 5.83
N VAL A 214 15.39 13.57 6.84
CA VAL A 214 15.36 14.51 7.97
C VAL A 214 15.59 15.94 7.47
N ALA A 215 16.65 16.15 6.68
CA ALA A 215 16.98 17.46 6.13
C ALA A 215 15.85 18.02 5.24
N GLU A 216 15.17 17.15 4.50
CA GLU A 216 14.05 17.48 3.61
C GLU A 216 12.69 17.58 4.33
N GLY A 217 12.60 17.26 5.63
CA GLY A 217 11.34 17.29 6.38
C GLY A 217 10.32 16.22 5.96
N ARG A 218 10.80 15.08 5.42
CA ARG A 218 9.97 13.99 4.87
C ARG A 218 9.69 12.86 5.87
N LEU A 219 10.01 13.08 7.14
CA LEU A 219 9.66 12.19 8.25
C LEU A 219 8.90 12.98 9.31
N PRO A 220 7.93 12.37 10.00
CA PRO A 220 7.26 13.03 11.11
C PRO A 220 8.24 13.42 12.23
N SER A 221 7.98 14.57 12.86
CA SER A 221 8.92 15.19 13.81
C SER A 221 9.26 14.34 15.03
N PHE A 222 8.37 13.43 15.41
CA PHE A 222 8.56 12.52 16.54
C PHE A 222 9.57 11.39 16.26
N PHE A 223 10.00 11.19 15.01
CA PHE A 223 11.11 10.29 14.67
C PHE A 223 12.50 10.92 14.86
N TYR A 224 12.56 12.23 15.12
CA TYR A 224 13.81 12.93 15.38
C TYR A 224 14.22 12.79 16.86
N PRO A 225 15.52 12.59 17.14
CA PRO A 225 16.01 12.75 18.51
C PRO A 225 15.70 14.18 19.00
N PRO A 226 15.49 14.40 20.31
CA PRO A 226 14.98 15.68 20.83
C PRO A 226 15.73 16.93 20.36
N HIS A 227 17.04 16.81 20.13
CA HIS A 227 17.90 17.91 19.67
C HIS A 227 17.76 18.25 18.16
N ALA A 228 17.15 17.37 17.37
CA ALA A 228 16.93 17.56 15.93
C ALA A 228 15.47 17.96 15.60
N ARG A 229 14.60 18.05 16.61
CA ARG A 229 13.25 18.60 16.44
C ARG A 229 13.39 20.10 16.17
N ARG A 230 12.99 20.56 14.98
CA ARG A 230 12.81 22.00 14.77
C ARG A 230 11.82 22.53 15.81
N PRO A 231 12.09 23.68 16.45
CA PRO A 231 11.08 24.33 17.26
C PRO A 231 9.87 24.62 16.36
N GLU A 232 8.68 24.20 16.81
CA GLU A 232 7.43 24.60 16.16
C GLU A 232 7.41 26.13 16.09
N ARG A 233 7.20 26.65 14.87
CA ARG A 233 7.03 28.08 14.62
C ARG A 233 5.59 28.47 14.81
#